data_AF-U7PUH6-F1
#
_entry.id   AF-U7PUH6-F1
#
_cell.length_a   1.000
_cell.length_b   1.000
_cell.length_c   1.000
_cell.angle_alpha   90.00
_cell.angle_beta   90.00
_cell.angle_gamma   90.00
#
_symmetry.space_group_name_H-M   'P 1'
#
loop_
_entity.id
_entity.type
_entity.pdbx_description
1 polymer ?
#
loop_
_entity_poly.entity_id
_entity_poly.type
_entity_poly.pdbx_seq_one_letter_code
_entity_poly.pdbx_strand_id
1 'polypeptide(L)'
;MANKWAPLEREAIAAVQSLLEECARPVISRVGANAGASGGGAAVERRQEQTRQAIASVTRRVRSKLVKGIPFPPGTVHIVSRRGRPSTKPLPDDDRNGLAADFNFERAVEEAHALEQQLSPLQHAVALLKRERKHEEEALAADYAALRQLETNAQADLRTWRDRTRRAHVLAPVDVGDNRSLKGGNDDSLQFVELAKRAPALGGNDHGKDENENNENGQSRDKSQNGGLFEHLDKDLSTVAAQLSNHMDSLKSNLQQIAGVLPAMTQTKAALQHVLHQRLDPEKYERIILGP
;
A
#
# COMPACT_ATOMS: atom_id res chain seq x y z
N MET A 1 -11.74 -26.11 20.73
CA MET A 1 -10.93 -24.88 20.59
C MET A 1 -11.27 -23.99 21.77
N ALA A 2 -10.46 -24.01 22.82
CA ALA A 2 -10.73 -23.34 24.09
C ALA A 2 -10.91 -21.82 23.89
N ASN A 3 -11.88 -21.23 24.58
CA ASN A 3 -12.18 -19.79 24.56
C ASN A 3 -10.90 -18.97 24.85
N LYS A 4 -10.23 -18.48 23.80
CA LYS A 4 -8.98 -17.68 23.89
C LYS A 4 -9.19 -16.28 24.47
N TRP A 5 -10.43 -15.93 24.76
CA TRP A 5 -10.79 -14.59 25.22
C TRP A 5 -10.83 -14.58 26.73
N ALA A 6 -9.92 -13.82 27.33
CA ALA A 6 -9.77 -13.74 28.78
C ALA A 6 -10.66 -12.60 29.34
N PRO A 7 -11.08 -12.71 30.63
CA PRO A 7 -11.67 -11.56 31.32
C PRO A 7 -10.62 -10.45 31.49
N LEU A 8 -11.09 -9.19 31.52
CA LEU A 8 -10.24 -8.03 31.78
C LEU A 8 -9.57 -8.15 33.15
N GLU A 9 -8.31 -7.72 33.24
CA GLU A 9 -7.53 -7.78 34.47
C GLU A 9 -8.16 -6.94 35.59
N ARG A 10 -8.00 -7.40 36.84
CA ARG A 10 -8.52 -6.68 38.01
C ARG A 10 -7.91 -5.29 38.16
N GLU A 11 -6.64 -5.13 37.76
CA GLU A 11 -5.96 -3.83 37.75
C GLU A 11 -6.54 -2.89 36.70
N ALA A 12 -6.72 -3.36 35.46
CA ALA A 12 -7.39 -2.58 34.42
C ALA A 12 -8.82 -2.20 34.82
N ILE A 13 -9.56 -3.09 35.48
CA ILE A 13 -10.90 -2.79 36.03
C ILE A 13 -10.84 -1.73 37.13
N ALA A 14 -9.77 -1.68 37.94
CA ALA A 14 -9.55 -0.67 38.96
C ALA A 14 -9.16 0.69 38.34
N ALA A 15 -8.30 0.69 37.32
CA ALA A 15 -7.93 1.89 36.57
C ALA A 15 -9.14 2.52 35.85
N VAL A 16 -10.03 1.71 35.28
CA VAL A 16 -11.30 2.20 34.72
C VAL A 16 -12.19 2.82 35.80
N GLN A 17 -12.18 2.29 37.03
CA GLN A 17 -12.93 2.87 38.13
C GLN A 17 -12.35 4.21 38.59
N SER A 18 -11.03 4.31 38.77
CA SER A 18 -10.38 5.57 39.13
C SER A 18 -10.62 6.64 38.07
N LEU A 19 -10.51 6.29 36.78
CA LEU A 19 -10.81 7.20 35.67
C LEU A 19 -12.28 7.66 35.70
N LEU A 20 -13.24 6.75 35.93
CA LEU A 20 -14.65 7.12 36.03
C LEU A 20 -14.94 8.00 37.25
N GLU A 21 -14.26 7.77 38.37
CA GLU A 21 -14.36 8.61 39.58
C GLU A 21 -13.75 10.00 39.36
N GLU A 22 -12.62 10.09 38.67
CA GLU A 22 -12.00 11.36 38.26
C GLU A 22 -12.89 12.15 37.31
N CYS A 23 -13.47 11.48 36.29
CA CYS A 23 -14.43 12.08 35.38
C CYS A 23 -15.76 12.48 36.06
N ALA A 24 -16.13 11.85 37.17
CA ALA A 24 -17.34 12.20 37.92
C ALA A 24 -17.21 13.54 38.65
N ARG A 25 -16.02 13.90 39.14
CA ARG A 25 -15.77 15.15 39.90
C ARG A 25 -16.25 16.42 39.19
N PRO A 26 -15.91 16.67 37.90
CA PRO A 26 -16.38 17.87 37.20
C PRO A 26 -17.89 17.85 36.91
N VAL A 27 -18.52 16.67 36.79
CA VAL A 27 -19.97 16.57 36.58
C VAL A 27 -20.70 17.00 37.85
N ILE A 28 -20.27 16.51 39.01
CA ILE A 28 -20.86 16.86 40.30
C ILE A 28 -20.69 18.36 40.60
N SER A 29 -19.52 18.93 40.31
CA SER A 29 -19.29 20.38 40.53
C SER A 29 -20.17 21.24 39.62
N ARG A 30 -20.36 20.86 38.35
CA ARG A 30 -21.25 21.55 37.40
C ARG A 30 -22.72 21.46 37.80
N VAL A 31 -23.17 20.30 38.30
CA VAL A 31 -24.54 20.15 38.80
C VAL A 31 -24.79 21.04 40.03
N GLY A 32 -23.76 21.21 40.87
CA GLY A 32 -23.77 22.16 41.96
C GLY A 32 -23.90 23.61 41.50
N ALA A 33 -23.05 24.02 40.55
CA ALA A 33 -23.03 25.39 40.02
C ALA A 33 -24.36 25.79 39.36
N ASN A 34 -24.95 24.89 38.58
CA ASN A 34 -26.21 25.15 37.87
C ASN A 34 -27.42 25.24 38.84
N ALA A 35 -27.37 24.57 39.99
CA ALA A 35 -28.42 24.64 41.00
C ALA A 35 -28.33 25.88 41.89
N GLY A 36 -27.12 26.43 42.08
CA GLY A 36 -26.88 27.63 42.89
C GLY A 36 -27.53 28.90 42.33
N ALA A 37 -27.90 28.91 41.05
CA ALA A 37 -28.57 30.06 40.44
C ALA A 37 -30.06 30.20 40.82
N SER A 38 -30.72 29.15 41.35
CA SER A 38 -32.17 29.19 41.60
C SER A 38 -32.65 28.52 42.89
N GLY A 39 -31.78 27.93 43.71
CA GLY A 39 -32.19 27.27 44.96
C GLY A 39 -31.11 27.30 46.03
N GLY A 40 -31.53 27.49 47.29
CA GLY A 40 -30.63 27.55 48.46
C GLY A 40 -29.75 26.30 48.62
N GLY A 41 -28.69 26.40 49.43
CA GLY A 41 -27.63 25.39 49.57
C GLY A 41 -28.12 23.95 49.77
N ALA A 42 -29.22 23.74 50.50
CA ALA A 42 -29.81 22.41 50.70
C ALA A 42 -30.36 21.76 49.40
N ALA A 43 -30.86 22.56 48.45
CA ALA A 43 -31.33 22.05 47.15
C ALA A 43 -30.14 21.68 46.26
N VAL A 44 -29.07 22.48 46.30
CA VAL A 44 -27.80 22.21 45.61
C VAL A 44 -27.20 20.90 46.12
N GLU A 45 -27.12 20.72 47.44
CA GLU A 45 -26.60 19.52 48.08
C GLU A 45 -27.43 18.28 47.74
N ARG A 46 -28.76 18.33 47.82
CA ARG A 46 -29.63 17.20 47.42
C ARG A 46 -29.43 16.80 45.96
N ARG A 47 -29.26 17.77 45.04
CA ARG A 47 -29.04 17.48 43.62
C ARG A 47 -27.64 16.92 43.35
N GLN A 48 -26.63 17.43 44.05
CA GLN A 48 -25.28 16.87 44.01
C GLN A 48 -25.28 15.43 44.53
N GLU A 49 -25.97 15.17 45.64
CA GLU A 49 -26.08 13.83 46.22
C GLU A 49 -26.85 12.86 45.30
N GLN A 50 -27.98 13.30 44.74
CA GLN A 50 -28.71 12.52 43.73
C GLN A 50 -27.83 12.20 42.51
N THR A 51 -27.01 13.15 42.07
CA THR A 51 -26.10 12.95 40.93
C THR A 51 -24.95 12.01 41.29
N ARG A 52 -24.38 12.14 42.49
CA ARG A 52 -23.37 11.21 43.03
C ARG A 52 -23.92 9.79 43.06
N GLN A 53 -25.13 9.59 43.57
CA GLN A 53 -25.79 8.28 43.62
C GLN A 53 -26.07 7.73 42.21
N ALA A 54 -26.53 8.57 41.28
CA ALA A 54 -26.74 8.16 39.89
C ALA A 54 -25.43 7.72 39.23
N ILE A 55 -24.36 8.50 39.35
CA ILE A 55 -23.04 8.15 38.80
C ILE A 55 -22.52 6.87 39.46
N ALA A 56 -22.59 6.74 40.79
CA ALA A 56 -22.18 5.54 41.51
C ALA A 56 -22.96 4.28 41.07
N SER A 57 -24.24 4.42 40.73
CA SER A 57 -25.03 3.33 40.18
C SER A 57 -24.54 2.91 38.78
N VAL A 58 -24.13 3.86 37.94
CA VAL A 58 -23.59 3.62 36.61
C VAL A 58 -22.20 3.00 36.69
N THR A 59 -21.29 3.54 37.52
CA THR A 59 -19.95 2.98 37.72
C THR A 59 -20.03 1.54 38.26
N ARG A 60 -20.96 1.26 39.20
CA ARG A 60 -21.22 -0.10 39.68
C ARG A 60 -21.76 -1.03 38.59
N ARG A 61 -22.65 -0.54 37.72
CA ARG A 61 -23.15 -1.30 36.55
C ARG A 61 -22.00 -1.60 35.58
N VAL A 62 -21.19 -0.61 35.22
CA VAL A 62 -20.03 -0.78 34.34
C VAL A 62 -19.03 -1.79 34.94
N ARG A 63 -18.67 -1.64 36.21
CA ARG A 63 -17.85 -2.60 36.94
C ARG A 63 -18.45 -4.01 36.89
N SER A 64 -19.75 -4.14 37.14
CA SER A 64 -20.42 -5.46 37.07
C SER A 64 -20.39 -6.07 35.67
N LYS A 65 -20.45 -5.25 34.61
CA LYS A 65 -20.37 -5.71 33.21
C LYS A 65 -18.95 -6.10 32.80
N LEU A 66 -17.96 -5.33 33.23
CA LEU A 66 -16.54 -5.63 32.98
C LEU A 66 -16.11 -6.92 33.71
N VAL A 67 -16.52 -7.07 34.98
CA VAL A 67 -16.24 -8.29 35.77
C VAL A 67 -16.97 -9.52 35.22
N LYS A 68 -18.21 -9.35 34.72
CA LYS A 68 -19.08 -10.47 34.32
C LYS A 68 -18.87 -10.99 32.89
N GLY A 69 -17.93 -10.42 32.13
CA GLY A 69 -17.47 -11.07 30.89
C GLY A 69 -17.95 -10.38 29.63
N ILE A 70 -17.40 -9.19 29.38
CA ILE A 70 -17.07 -8.84 28.00
C ILE A 70 -15.72 -9.51 27.74
N PRO A 71 -15.67 -10.66 27.03
CA PRO A 71 -14.42 -11.30 26.68
C PRO A 71 -13.55 -10.32 25.89
N PHE A 72 -12.30 -10.12 26.29
CA PHE A 72 -11.33 -9.30 25.54
C PHE A 72 -10.44 -10.21 24.68
N PRO A 73 -10.07 -9.78 23.47
CA PRO A 73 -9.17 -10.56 22.62
C PRO A 73 -7.80 -10.70 23.31
N PRO A 74 -7.07 -11.82 23.09
CA PRO A 74 -5.68 -11.91 23.52
C PRO A 74 -4.81 -10.91 22.74
N GLY A 75 -3.68 -10.54 23.33
CA GLY A 75 -2.70 -9.63 22.72
C GLY A 75 -2.11 -10.26 21.48
N THR A 76 -1.82 -9.40 20.52
CA THR A 76 -1.36 -9.76 19.17
C THR A 76 0.14 -10.01 19.13
N VAL A 77 0.93 -9.39 20.00
CA VAL A 77 2.37 -9.67 20.07
C VAL A 77 2.67 -10.81 21.02
N HIS A 78 2.91 -11.96 20.40
CA HIS A 78 3.78 -12.95 20.99
C HIS A 78 5.15 -12.30 21.21
N ILE A 79 5.60 -12.22 22.46
CA ILE A 79 6.96 -11.81 22.80
C ILE A 79 7.90 -12.87 22.22
N VAL A 80 8.32 -12.66 20.97
CA VAL A 80 9.45 -13.36 20.39
C VAL A 80 10.67 -12.74 21.05
N SER A 81 11.18 -13.40 22.09
CA SER A 81 12.46 -13.03 22.67
C SER A 81 13.48 -12.90 21.54
N ARG A 82 14.29 -11.83 21.60
CA ARG A 82 15.34 -11.37 20.65
C ARG A 82 16.37 -12.41 20.19
N ARG A 83 16.19 -13.69 20.54
CA ARG A 83 17.08 -14.81 20.28
C ARG A 83 16.44 -15.98 19.52
N GLY A 84 15.31 -15.75 18.85
CA GLY A 84 14.70 -16.73 17.92
C GLY A 84 14.22 -18.03 18.56
N ARG A 85 14.19 -18.10 19.89
CA ARG A 85 13.70 -19.25 20.64
C ARG A 85 12.37 -18.85 21.28
N PRO A 86 11.26 -19.58 21.04
CA PRO A 86 10.04 -19.35 21.79
C PRO A 86 10.38 -19.52 23.27
N SER A 87 10.22 -18.44 24.05
CA SER A 87 10.34 -18.54 25.50
C SER A 87 9.19 -19.40 26.00
N THR A 88 9.45 -20.67 26.26
CA THR A 88 8.52 -21.57 26.95
C THR A 88 8.51 -21.34 28.45
N LYS A 89 9.24 -20.34 28.95
CA LYS A 89 9.21 -19.94 30.35
C LYS A 89 8.39 -18.66 30.48
N PRO A 90 7.20 -18.72 31.09
CA PRO A 90 6.47 -17.52 31.45
C PRO A 90 7.38 -16.75 32.41
N LEU A 91 7.78 -15.53 32.03
CA LEU A 91 8.41 -14.64 32.98
C LEU A 91 7.39 -14.41 34.12
N PRO A 92 7.80 -14.40 35.39
CA PRO A 92 6.88 -14.38 36.53
C PRO A 92 5.90 -13.20 36.56
N ASP A 93 6.21 -12.13 35.83
CA ASP A 93 5.44 -10.88 35.76
C ASP A 93 4.96 -10.55 34.33
N ASP A 94 5.00 -11.52 33.42
CA ASP A 94 4.52 -11.34 32.06
C ASP A 94 3.00 -11.55 32.05
N ASP A 95 2.29 -10.45 32.34
CA ASP A 95 0.84 -10.44 32.47
C ASP A 95 0.19 -11.10 31.26
N ARG A 96 -0.49 -12.19 31.63
CA ARG A 96 -1.00 -13.24 30.77
C ARG A 96 -2.06 -12.68 29.84
N ASN A 97 -1.59 -12.17 28.71
CA ASN A 97 -2.27 -12.17 27.41
C ASN A 97 -1.42 -11.49 26.32
N GLY A 98 -0.23 -10.98 26.60
CA GLY A 98 0.56 -10.24 25.60
C GLY A 98 0.05 -8.82 25.32
N LEU A 99 -1.11 -8.42 25.87
CA LEU A 99 -1.67 -7.08 25.67
C LEU A 99 -0.72 -5.97 26.13
N ALA A 100 -0.03 -6.14 27.26
CA ALA A 100 0.94 -5.15 27.72
C ALA A 100 2.05 -4.96 26.69
N ALA A 101 2.46 -6.03 25.99
CA ALA A 101 3.46 -5.95 24.94
C ALA A 101 2.94 -5.24 23.67
N ASP A 102 1.63 -5.32 23.39
CA ASP A 102 0.98 -4.61 22.27
C ASP A 102 1.02 -3.08 22.46
N PHE A 103 0.95 -2.60 23.71
CA PHE A 103 0.86 -1.16 24.02
C PHE A 103 2.19 -0.54 24.49
N ASN A 104 3.31 -1.11 24.07
CA ASN A 104 4.63 -0.54 24.36
C ASN A 104 4.96 0.61 23.39
N PHE A 105 4.86 1.86 23.87
CA PHE A 105 5.17 3.07 23.09
C PHE A 105 6.57 3.04 22.48
N GLU A 106 7.59 2.68 23.27
CA GLU A 106 8.98 2.61 22.79
C GLU A 106 9.13 1.61 21.65
N ARG A 107 8.43 0.47 21.70
CA ARG A 107 8.45 -0.52 20.63
C ARG A 107 7.79 0.02 19.36
N ALA A 108 6.65 0.69 19.49
CA ALA A 108 5.98 1.31 18.35
C ALA A 108 6.86 2.40 17.70
N VAL A 109 7.59 3.17 18.52
CA VAL A 109 8.56 4.18 18.04
C VAL A 109 9.77 3.54 17.39
N GLU A 110 10.34 2.47 17.96
CA GLU A 110 11.44 1.69 17.37
C GLU A 110 11.04 1.06 16.03
N GLU A 111 9.84 0.47 15.95
CA GLU A 111 9.29 -0.11 14.72
C GLU A 111 9.05 0.97 13.66
N ALA A 112 8.51 2.13 14.05
CA ALA A 112 8.35 3.27 13.14
C ALA A 112 9.71 3.76 12.61
N HIS A 113 10.70 3.96 13.49
CA HIS A 113 12.04 4.34 13.07
C HIS A 113 12.72 3.29 12.20
N ALA A 114 12.51 1.99 12.45
CA ALA A 114 13.03 0.93 11.59
C ALA A 114 12.44 0.99 10.17
N LEU A 115 11.13 1.27 10.06
CA LEU A 115 10.46 1.47 8.77
C LEU A 115 10.95 2.74 8.05
N GLU A 116 11.16 3.84 8.77
CA GLU A 116 11.76 5.08 8.22
C GLU A 116 13.19 4.85 7.71
N GLN A 117 13.98 4.09 8.46
CA GLN A 117 15.34 3.68 8.06
C GLN A 117 15.33 2.80 6.81
N GLN A 118 14.32 1.93 6.63
CA GLN A 118 14.13 1.14 5.41
C GLN A 118 13.64 1.98 4.23
N LEU A 119 12.79 2.98 4.48
CA LEU A 119 12.25 3.86 3.44
C LEU A 119 13.33 4.71 2.78
N SER A 120 14.29 5.23 3.54
CA SER A 120 15.36 6.10 3.05
C SER A 120 16.22 5.50 1.90
N PRO A 121 16.80 4.29 2.03
CA PRO A 121 17.56 3.66 0.94
C PRO A 121 16.66 3.26 -0.24
N LEU A 122 15.40 2.90 0.00
CA LEU A 122 14.46 2.59 -1.08
C LEU A 122 14.12 3.83 -1.92
N GLN A 123 13.93 4.99 -1.28
CA GLN A 123 13.74 6.25 -1.99
C GLN A 123 14.98 6.62 -2.82
N HIS A 124 16.18 6.42 -2.27
CA HIS A 124 17.42 6.63 -3.02
C HIS A 124 17.58 5.63 -4.18
N ALA A 125 17.25 4.35 -3.98
CA ALA A 125 17.26 3.34 -5.03
C ALA A 125 16.29 3.71 -6.18
N VAL A 126 15.08 4.20 -5.85
CA VAL A 126 14.13 4.69 -6.85
C VAL A 126 14.68 5.92 -7.58
N ALA A 127 15.35 6.85 -6.90
CA ALA A 127 15.97 8.01 -7.53
C ALA A 127 17.11 7.59 -8.49
N LEU A 128 17.93 6.62 -8.09
CA LEU A 128 18.99 6.04 -8.92
C LEU A 128 18.41 5.37 -10.17
N LEU A 129 17.41 4.50 -10.01
CA LEU A 129 16.75 3.82 -11.13
C LEU A 129 16.10 4.79 -12.12
N LYS A 130 15.51 5.89 -11.64
CA LYS A 130 14.98 6.94 -12.51
C LYS A 130 16.06 7.66 -13.31
N ARG A 131 17.24 7.88 -12.71
CA ARG A 131 18.39 8.49 -13.39
C ARG A 131 18.94 7.56 -14.46
N GLU A 132 19.08 6.27 -14.14
CA GLU A 132 19.58 5.27 -15.09
C GLU A 132 18.62 5.09 -16.26
N ARG A 133 17.31 4.94 -15.98
CA ARG A 133 16.28 4.87 -17.03
C ARG A 133 16.36 6.07 -17.97
N LYS A 134 16.55 7.28 -17.44
CA LYS A 134 16.70 8.49 -18.27
C LYS A 134 17.96 8.41 -19.16
N HIS A 135 19.07 7.92 -18.62
CA HIS A 135 20.31 7.73 -19.37
C HIS A 135 20.14 6.70 -20.50
N GLU A 136 19.47 5.57 -20.24
CA GLU A 136 19.13 4.56 -21.25
C GLU A 136 18.17 5.12 -22.32
N GLU A 137 17.17 5.90 -21.92
CA GLU A 137 16.25 6.59 -22.86
C GLU A 137 17.00 7.56 -23.77
N GLU A 138 17.98 8.31 -23.25
CA GLU A 138 18.83 9.21 -24.03
C GLU A 138 19.76 8.45 -24.99
N ALA A 139 20.36 7.35 -24.54
CA ALA A 139 21.19 6.48 -25.38
C ALA A 139 20.37 5.87 -26.54
N LEU A 140 19.18 5.33 -26.25
CA LEU A 140 18.27 4.82 -27.27
C LEU A 140 17.86 5.90 -28.27
N ALA A 141 17.59 7.12 -27.80
CA ALA A 141 17.27 8.24 -28.69
C ALA A 141 18.43 8.58 -29.64
N ALA A 142 19.68 8.52 -29.16
CA ALA A 142 20.86 8.70 -29.98
C ALA A 142 21.02 7.57 -31.02
N ASP A 143 20.79 6.32 -30.63
CA ASP A 143 20.84 5.16 -31.53
C ASP A 143 19.76 5.26 -32.61
N TYR A 144 18.53 5.63 -32.26
CA TYR A 144 17.46 5.87 -33.23
C TYR A 144 17.78 7.04 -34.17
N ALA A 145 18.46 8.09 -33.68
CA ALA A 145 18.90 9.18 -34.53
C ALA A 145 20.00 8.73 -35.52
N ALA A 146 20.96 7.93 -35.06
CA ALA A 146 22.01 7.35 -35.90
C ALA A 146 21.42 6.41 -36.97
N LEU A 147 20.47 5.54 -36.59
CA LEU A 147 19.75 4.67 -37.54
C LEU A 147 19.00 5.47 -38.60
N ARG A 148 18.32 6.57 -38.22
CA ARG A 148 17.66 7.46 -39.19
C ARG A 148 18.65 8.11 -40.14
N GLN A 149 19.82 8.54 -39.66
CA GLN A 149 20.87 9.08 -40.52
C GLN A 149 21.36 8.03 -41.52
N LEU A 150 21.65 6.81 -41.06
CA LEU A 150 22.05 5.71 -41.93
C LEU A 150 20.97 5.34 -42.96
N GLU A 151 19.69 5.34 -42.57
CA GLU A 151 18.58 5.11 -43.48
C GLU A 151 18.52 6.20 -44.56
N THR A 152 18.63 7.47 -44.19
CA THR A 152 18.65 8.58 -45.16
C THR A 152 19.86 8.52 -46.09
N ASN A 153 21.03 8.16 -45.58
CA ASN A 153 22.26 7.98 -46.37
C ASN A 153 22.11 6.81 -47.35
N ALA A 154 21.62 5.66 -46.89
CA ALA A 154 21.37 4.49 -47.73
C ALA A 154 20.34 4.78 -48.83
N GLN A 155 19.29 5.55 -48.53
CA GLN A 155 18.32 6.00 -49.52
C GLN A 155 18.94 6.97 -50.55
N ALA A 156 19.81 7.89 -50.11
CA ALA A 156 20.53 8.79 -51.02
C ALA A 156 21.50 8.01 -51.91
N ASP A 157 22.23 7.05 -51.36
CA ASP A 157 23.13 6.16 -52.11
C ASP A 157 22.35 5.33 -53.11
N LEU A 158 21.21 4.77 -52.73
CA LEU A 158 20.33 4.04 -53.65
C LEU A 158 19.84 4.93 -54.80
N ARG A 159 19.48 6.19 -54.52
CA ARG A 159 19.08 7.16 -55.56
C ARG A 159 20.24 7.45 -56.51
N THR A 160 21.42 7.75 -55.98
CA THR A 160 22.60 8.04 -56.82
C THR A 160 23.05 6.81 -57.61
N TRP A 161 22.94 5.61 -57.05
CA TRP A 161 23.20 4.35 -57.76
C TRP A 161 22.21 4.12 -58.89
N ARG A 162 20.92 4.38 -58.69
CA ARG A 162 19.89 4.32 -59.75
C ARG A 162 20.14 5.32 -60.87
N ASP A 163 20.56 6.55 -60.54
CA ASP A 163 20.88 7.55 -61.55
C ASP A 163 22.17 7.20 -62.33
N ARG A 164 23.19 6.69 -61.64
CA ARG A 164 24.43 6.20 -62.28
C ARG A 164 24.16 5.00 -63.19
N THR A 165 23.36 4.03 -62.75
CA THR A 165 22.99 2.86 -63.57
C THR A 165 22.11 3.23 -64.76
N ARG A 166 21.23 4.23 -64.64
CA ARG A 166 20.47 4.80 -65.78
C ARG A 166 21.35 5.53 -66.78
N ARG A 167 22.41 6.21 -66.30
CA ARG A 167 23.38 6.94 -67.15
C ARG A 167 24.50 6.04 -67.67
N ALA A 168 24.68 4.86 -67.10
CA ALA A 168 25.61 3.86 -67.59
C ALA A 168 25.11 3.35 -68.94
N HIS A 169 25.89 3.62 -69.98
CA HIS A 169 25.62 3.17 -71.35
C HIS A 169 25.64 1.62 -71.39
N VAL A 170 24.84 1.03 -72.29
CA VAL A 170 24.54 -0.42 -72.43
C VAL A 170 25.76 -1.37 -72.51
N LEU A 171 26.99 -0.85 -72.56
CA LEU A 171 28.24 -1.61 -72.69
C LEU A 171 29.18 -1.52 -71.47
N ALA A 172 28.81 -0.80 -70.41
CA ALA A 172 29.53 -0.93 -69.14
C ALA A 172 29.14 -2.26 -68.49
N PRO A 173 30.09 -3.15 -68.13
CA PRO A 173 29.79 -4.30 -67.30
C PRO A 173 29.29 -3.77 -65.96
N VAL A 174 27.97 -3.73 -65.81
CA VAL A 174 27.38 -3.80 -64.48
C VAL A 174 27.82 -5.17 -64.00
N ASP A 175 28.64 -5.24 -62.95
CA ASP A 175 28.83 -6.48 -62.22
C ASP A 175 27.46 -6.87 -61.68
N VAL A 176 26.69 -7.58 -62.51
CA VAL A 176 25.49 -8.30 -62.14
C VAL A 176 25.98 -9.50 -61.35
N GLY A 177 26.48 -9.22 -60.14
CA GLY A 177 26.56 -10.20 -59.07
C GLY A 177 25.14 -10.66 -58.80
N ASP A 178 24.80 -11.83 -59.31
CA ASP A 178 23.75 -12.72 -58.82
C ASP A 178 22.36 -12.13 -58.57
N ASN A 179 21.76 -11.50 -59.59
CA ASN A 179 20.32 -11.17 -59.58
C ASN A 179 19.43 -12.25 -60.24
N ARG A 180 19.87 -13.52 -60.23
CA ARG A 180 19.17 -14.66 -60.87
C ARG A 180 18.54 -15.68 -59.90
N SER A 181 18.40 -15.36 -58.61
CA SER A 181 17.73 -16.26 -57.65
C SER A 181 16.51 -15.67 -56.91
N LEU A 182 16.02 -14.47 -57.26
CA LEU A 182 14.83 -13.87 -56.62
C LEU A 182 13.72 -13.61 -57.63
N LYS A 183 13.32 -14.66 -58.34
CA LYS A 183 12.10 -14.69 -59.16
C LYS A 183 11.24 -15.85 -58.68
N GLY A 184 10.65 -15.68 -57.50
CA GLY A 184 9.76 -16.64 -56.87
C GLY A 184 9.79 -16.48 -55.36
N GLY A 185 8.72 -15.93 -54.79
CA GLY A 185 8.53 -15.92 -53.34
C GLY A 185 8.07 -14.59 -52.76
N ASN A 186 6.76 -14.39 -52.83
CA ASN A 186 5.94 -13.65 -51.87
C ASN A 186 6.13 -12.13 -51.76
N ASP A 187 5.13 -11.46 -52.32
CA ASP A 187 4.67 -10.07 -52.15
C ASP A 187 4.25 -9.74 -50.68
N ASP A 188 4.89 -10.35 -49.69
CA ASP A 188 4.63 -10.17 -48.24
C ASP A 188 5.84 -9.63 -47.46
N SER A 189 7.03 -9.59 -48.07
CA SER A 189 8.27 -9.25 -47.35
C SER A 189 8.53 -7.74 -47.20
N LEU A 190 7.68 -6.89 -47.79
CA LEU A 190 7.76 -5.42 -47.64
C LEU A 190 6.86 -4.85 -46.56
N GLN A 191 6.16 -5.68 -45.78
CA GLN A 191 5.41 -5.23 -44.60
C GLN A 191 6.26 -5.16 -43.32
N PHE A 192 7.47 -5.72 -43.30
CA PHE A 192 8.30 -5.77 -42.09
C PHE A 192 8.87 -4.40 -41.67
N VAL A 193 8.99 -3.45 -42.60
CA VAL A 193 9.51 -2.09 -42.32
C VAL A 193 8.39 -1.11 -41.95
N GLU A 194 7.14 -1.37 -42.33
CA GLU A 194 6.00 -0.54 -41.93
C GLU A 194 5.42 -0.91 -40.55
N LEU A 195 5.76 -2.08 -40.00
CA LEU A 195 5.24 -2.55 -38.71
C LEU A 195 5.85 -1.81 -37.50
N ALA A 196 7.02 -1.19 -37.66
CA ALA A 196 7.67 -0.39 -36.61
C ALA A 196 7.09 1.03 -36.45
N LYS A 197 6.18 1.45 -37.35
CA LYS A 197 5.49 2.76 -37.28
C LYS A 197 4.15 2.71 -36.56
N ARG A 198 3.67 1.52 -36.19
CA ARG A 198 2.41 1.32 -35.49
C ARG A 198 2.65 1.24 -33.99
N ALA A 199 2.67 2.40 -33.35
CA ALA A 199 2.65 2.53 -31.90
C ALA A 199 1.58 1.60 -31.29
N PRO A 200 1.85 0.93 -30.15
CA PRO A 200 0.84 0.13 -29.49
C PRO A 200 -0.16 1.10 -28.84
N ALA A 201 -1.24 1.38 -29.55
CA ALA A 201 -2.43 1.97 -28.97
C ALA A 201 -3.01 0.95 -27.99
N LEU A 202 -2.86 1.27 -26.70
CA LEU A 202 -3.59 0.66 -25.59
C LEU A 202 -5.08 0.55 -25.91
N GLY A 203 -5.65 -0.66 -25.78
CA GLY A 203 -7.07 -0.96 -25.93
C GLY A 203 -7.21 -2.34 -26.58
N GLY A 204 -7.65 -3.38 -25.90
CA GLY A 204 -8.94 -3.48 -25.21
C GLY A 204 -9.75 -4.53 -25.98
N ASN A 205 -10.31 -5.50 -25.27
CA ASN A 205 -11.15 -6.61 -25.75
C ASN A 205 -10.39 -7.73 -26.49
N ASP A 206 -10.78 -9.00 -26.46
CA ASP A 206 -11.75 -9.80 -25.68
C ASP A 206 -11.62 -11.22 -26.26
N HIS A 207 -11.83 -12.23 -25.40
CA HIS A 207 -12.23 -13.62 -25.69
C HIS A 207 -11.71 -14.39 -26.93
N GLY A 208 -11.08 -15.53 -26.64
CA GLY A 208 -11.82 -16.79 -26.73
C GLY A 208 -11.40 -17.79 -27.82
N LYS A 209 -10.91 -18.93 -27.34
CA LYS A 209 -11.25 -20.32 -27.76
C LYS A 209 -10.78 -20.81 -29.13
N ASP A 210 -9.91 -21.83 -29.12
CA ASP A 210 -10.22 -23.23 -29.54
C ASP A 210 -9.82 -23.37 -31.04
N GLU A 211 -9.11 -24.33 -31.60
CA GLU A 211 -8.74 -25.73 -31.33
C GLU A 211 -7.58 -26.06 -32.31
N ASN A 212 -6.55 -26.79 -31.88
CA ASN A 212 -6.26 -28.18 -32.26
C ASN A 212 -6.05 -28.45 -33.78
N GLU A 213 -4.84 -28.87 -34.15
CA GLU A 213 -4.54 -30.22 -34.70
C GLU A 213 -3.26 -30.26 -35.56
N ASN A 214 -2.35 -31.15 -35.13
CA ASN A 214 -1.60 -32.10 -35.96
C ASN A 214 -0.69 -31.55 -37.08
N ASN A 215 0.63 -31.63 -36.88
CA ASN A 215 1.41 -32.66 -37.60
C ASN A 215 2.83 -32.82 -37.04
N GLU A 216 3.19 -34.07 -36.78
CA GLU A 216 4.50 -34.53 -36.35
C GLU A 216 5.44 -34.80 -37.55
N ASN A 217 6.74 -34.78 -37.24
CA ASN A 217 7.87 -35.42 -37.93
C ASN A 217 8.81 -34.53 -38.77
N GLY A 218 10.00 -34.34 -38.21
CA GLY A 218 11.17 -33.78 -38.88
C GLY A 218 12.39 -33.77 -37.95
N GLN A 219 12.95 -34.96 -37.69
CA GLN A 219 14.13 -35.19 -36.86
C GLN A 219 15.38 -34.40 -37.31
N SER A 220 16.02 -33.71 -36.37
CA SER A 220 17.49 -33.57 -36.23
C SER A 220 17.78 -32.98 -34.84
N ARG A 221 18.19 -33.82 -33.87
CA ARG A 221 19.60 -33.97 -33.46
C ARG A 221 20.30 -32.63 -33.22
N ASP A 222 20.20 -32.10 -31.99
CA ASP A 222 21.37 -32.00 -31.11
C ASP A 222 20.94 -31.73 -29.67
N LYS A 223 21.36 -32.64 -28.78
CA LYS A 223 21.25 -32.50 -27.32
C LYS A 223 22.32 -31.51 -26.88
N SER A 224 21.94 -30.27 -26.58
CA SER A 224 22.73 -29.40 -25.72
C SER A 224 22.07 -29.30 -24.35
N GLN A 225 22.69 -29.98 -23.40
CA GLN A 225 22.37 -29.93 -21.97
C GLN A 225 22.82 -28.56 -21.41
N ASN A 226 22.03 -27.52 -21.63
CA ASN A 226 22.21 -26.23 -20.94
C ASN A 226 20.83 -25.77 -20.43
N GLY A 227 20.35 -26.39 -19.34
CA GLY A 227 19.28 -25.83 -18.53
C GLY A 227 19.78 -24.50 -17.98
N GLY A 228 19.24 -23.40 -18.54
CA GLY A 228 19.76 -22.06 -18.31
C GLY A 228 19.67 -21.66 -16.84
N LEU A 229 20.78 -21.14 -16.31
CA LEU A 229 20.89 -20.54 -14.98
C LEU A 229 19.81 -19.49 -14.66
N PHE A 230 19.13 -18.96 -15.67
CA PHE A 230 18.10 -17.92 -15.55
C PHE A 230 16.67 -18.46 -15.42
N GLU A 231 16.41 -19.74 -15.72
CA GLU A 231 15.04 -20.28 -15.65
C GLU A 231 14.52 -20.35 -14.20
N HIS A 232 15.43 -20.42 -13.22
CA HIS A 232 15.08 -20.31 -11.81
C HIS A 232 14.79 -18.87 -11.39
N LEU A 233 15.50 -17.89 -11.94
CA LEU A 233 15.26 -16.47 -11.69
C LEU A 233 13.88 -16.03 -12.17
N ASP A 234 13.44 -16.48 -13.35
CA ASP A 234 12.11 -16.16 -13.87
C ASP A 234 10.99 -16.73 -12.98
N LYS A 235 11.18 -17.95 -12.46
CA LYS A 235 10.25 -18.56 -11.50
C LYS A 235 10.21 -17.74 -10.21
N ASP A 236 11.35 -17.42 -9.62
CA ASP A 236 11.42 -16.63 -8.39
C ASP A 236 10.83 -15.22 -8.58
N LEU A 237 11.14 -14.55 -9.69
CA LEU A 237 10.59 -13.23 -10.01
C LEU A 237 9.07 -13.28 -10.18
N SER A 238 8.52 -14.34 -10.80
CA SER A 238 7.08 -14.54 -10.93
C SER A 238 6.40 -14.74 -9.57
N THR A 239 7.06 -15.44 -8.64
CA THR A 239 6.54 -15.61 -7.28
C THR A 239 6.56 -14.30 -6.49
N VAL A 240 7.61 -13.49 -6.62
CA VAL A 240 7.70 -12.16 -5.99
C VAL A 240 6.68 -11.20 -6.58
N ALA A 241 6.47 -11.22 -7.90
CA ALA A 241 5.43 -10.43 -8.56
C ALA A 241 4.03 -10.82 -8.07
N ALA A 242 3.75 -12.11 -7.91
CA ALA A 242 2.49 -12.60 -7.34
C ALA A 242 2.32 -12.17 -5.87
N GLN A 243 3.37 -12.25 -5.05
CA GLN A 243 3.35 -11.77 -3.67
C GLN A 243 3.12 -10.26 -3.57
N LEU A 244 3.76 -9.47 -4.43
CA LEU A 244 3.58 -8.03 -4.50
C LEU A 244 2.16 -7.65 -4.95
N SER A 245 1.60 -8.37 -5.94
CA SER A 245 0.20 -8.20 -6.36
C SER A 245 -0.74 -8.44 -5.18
N ASN A 246 -0.58 -9.56 -4.47
CA ASN A 246 -1.38 -9.89 -3.30
C ASN A 246 -1.25 -8.82 -2.20
N HIS A 247 -0.04 -8.27 -1.99
CA HIS A 247 0.19 -7.20 -1.02
C HIS A 247 -0.43 -5.86 -1.45
N MET A 248 -0.35 -5.50 -2.73
CA MET A 248 -1.02 -4.32 -3.29
C MET A 248 -2.55 -4.43 -3.19
N ASP A 249 -3.11 -5.61 -3.45
CA ASP A 249 -4.54 -5.86 -3.30
C ASP A 249 -4.98 -5.76 -1.83
N SER A 250 -4.16 -6.23 -0.89
CA SER A 250 -4.38 -6.07 0.54
C SER A 250 -4.30 -4.60 0.99
N LEU A 251 -3.29 -3.84 0.53
CA LEU A 251 -3.17 -2.40 0.82
C LEU A 251 -4.34 -1.60 0.24
N LYS A 252 -4.78 -1.96 -0.97
CA LYS A 252 -5.97 -1.36 -1.61
C LYS A 252 -7.24 -1.64 -0.82
N SER A 253 -7.42 -2.88 -0.34
CA SER A 253 -8.54 -3.25 0.53
C SER A 253 -8.52 -2.47 1.86
N ASN A 254 -7.36 -2.36 2.51
CA ASN A 254 -7.20 -1.59 3.75
C ASN A 254 -7.49 -0.10 3.53
N LEU A 255 -6.97 0.50 2.45
CA LEU A 255 -7.28 1.88 2.07
C LEU A 255 -8.77 2.10 1.81
N GLN A 256 -9.44 1.14 1.17
CA GLN A 256 -10.88 1.20 0.94
C GLN A 256 -11.69 1.13 2.24
N GLN A 257 -11.23 0.36 3.23
CA GLN A 257 -11.84 0.34 4.57
C GLN A 257 -11.64 1.66 5.31
N ILE A 258 -10.45 2.29 5.19
CA ILE A 258 -10.13 3.57 5.85
C ILE A 258 -10.81 4.76 5.16
N ALA A 259 -11.19 4.65 3.88
CA ALA A 259 -11.87 5.72 3.14
C ALA A 259 -13.16 6.21 3.82
N GLY A 260 -13.85 5.36 4.58
CA GLY A 260 -15.03 5.73 5.37
C GLY A 260 -14.72 6.45 6.69
N VAL A 261 -13.49 6.35 7.19
CA VAL A 261 -13.07 6.97 8.46
C VAL A 261 -12.93 8.47 8.32
N LEU A 262 -12.42 8.98 7.19
CA LEU A 262 -12.30 10.41 6.92
C LEU A 262 -13.66 11.15 7.00
N PRO A 263 -14.73 10.71 6.31
CA PRO A 263 -16.08 11.24 6.49
C PRO A 263 -16.60 11.13 7.92
N ALA A 264 -16.34 10.02 8.61
CA ALA A 264 -16.74 9.87 10.01
C ALA A 264 -15.99 10.85 10.93
N MET A 265 -14.70 11.12 10.66
CA MET A 265 -13.91 12.13 11.38
C MET A 265 -14.39 13.55 11.09
N THR A 266 -14.76 13.87 9.85
CA THR A 266 -15.33 15.20 9.55
C THR A 266 -16.71 15.37 10.16
N GLN A 267 -17.54 14.33 10.17
CA GLN A 267 -18.85 14.34 10.83
C GLN A 267 -18.72 14.49 12.35
N THR A 268 -17.81 13.74 12.99
CA THR A 268 -17.55 13.87 14.44
C THR A 268 -16.95 15.23 14.79
N LYS A 269 -16.04 15.76 13.97
CA LYS A 269 -15.51 17.13 14.10
C LYS A 269 -16.64 18.17 14.00
N ALA A 270 -17.52 18.07 13.02
CA ALA A 270 -18.66 18.98 12.86
C ALA A 270 -19.66 18.86 14.02
N ALA A 271 -19.95 17.65 14.48
CA ALA A 271 -20.79 17.41 15.65
C ALA A 271 -20.17 18.00 16.93
N LEU A 272 -18.86 17.85 17.13
CA LEU A 272 -18.13 18.46 18.24
C LEU A 272 -18.13 19.99 18.14
N GLN A 273 -17.88 20.56 16.97
CA GLN A 273 -17.95 22.01 16.74
C GLN A 273 -19.34 22.57 17.07
N HIS A 274 -20.40 21.87 16.66
CA HIS A 274 -21.77 22.25 16.99
C HIS A 274 -22.05 22.22 18.50
N VAL A 275 -21.61 21.16 19.19
CA VAL A 275 -21.75 21.05 20.65
C VAL A 275 -20.91 22.10 21.37
N LEU A 276 -19.70 22.40 20.89
CA LEU A 276 -18.84 23.45 21.45
C LEU A 276 -19.48 24.82 21.30
N HIS A 277 -20.03 25.15 20.13
CA HIS A 277 -20.73 26.40 19.89
C HIS A 277 -21.95 26.59 20.81
N GLN A 278 -22.67 25.52 21.14
CA GLN A 278 -23.81 25.59 22.07
C GLN A 278 -23.40 25.75 23.54
N ARG A 279 -22.16 25.39 23.90
CA ARG A 279 -21.73 25.23 25.31
C ARG A 279 -20.66 26.22 25.74
N LEU A 280 -20.04 26.95 24.83
CA LEU A 280 -18.91 27.82 25.09
C LEU A 280 -19.22 29.27 24.72
N ASP A 281 -18.76 30.21 25.55
CA ASP A 281 -18.77 31.64 25.21
C ASP A 281 -18.04 31.86 23.87
N PRO A 282 -18.52 32.78 23.01
CA PRO A 282 -17.97 32.98 21.67
C PRO A 282 -16.45 33.26 21.69
N GLU A 283 -15.94 34.00 22.68
CA GLU A 283 -14.51 34.29 22.83
C GLU A 283 -13.67 33.03 23.12
N LYS A 284 -14.21 32.08 23.90
CA LYS A 284 -13.52 30.81 24.18
C LYS A 284 -13.61 29.85 23.00
N TYR A 285 -14.71 29.91 22.24
CA TYR A 285 -14.91 29.09 21.05
C TYR A 285 -13.89 29.46 19.96
N GLU A 286 -13.71 30.76 19.69
CA GLU A 286 -12.73 31.23 18.73
C GLU A 286 -11.31 30.82 19.11
N ARG A 287 -10.94 30.93 20.39
CA ARG A 287 -9.63 30.51 20.88
C ARG A 287 -9.35 29.01 20.73
N ILE A 288 -10.37 28.15 20.81
CA ILE A 288 -10.22 26.70 20.66
C ILE A 288 -10.17 26.28 19.19
N ILE A 289 -10.89 26.98 18.30
CA ILE A 289 -10.91 26.63 16.87
C ILE A 289 -9.73 27.22 16.11
N LEU A 290 -9.32 28.44 16.44
CA LEU A 290 -8.23 29.13 15.75
C LEU A 290 -6.84 28.70 16.26
N GLY A 291 -6.81 27.95 17.36
CA GLY A 291 -5.56 27.67 18.09
C GLY A 291 -5.05 28.91 18.83
N PRO A 292 -4.05 28.76 19.72
CA PRO A 292 -3.36 29.90 20.32
C PRO A 292 -2.60 30.73 19.28
#